data_AF-A0A1I2RYA2-F1
#
_entry.id   AF-A0A1I2RYA2-F1
#
_cell.length_a   1.000
_cell.length_b   1.000
_cell.length_c   1.000
_cell.angle_alpha   90.00
_cell.angle_beta   90.00
_cell.angle_gamma   90.00
#
_symmetry.space_group_name_H-M   'P 1'
#
loop_
_entity.id
_entity.type
_entity.pdbx_description
1 polymer ?
#
loop_
_entity_poly.entity_id
_entity_poly.type
_entity_poly.pdbx_seq_one_letter_code
_entity_poly.pdbx_strand_id
1 'polypeptide(L)'
;MIEDCLPIVEEVKEWKYSKKQYFTPLPFENELGGYSRGNIIKRKYESFDEALLNGNYAFGFIQDHHRITIAPAPTPNSPWEVSLHSVIGDEIRIKHSVHHRRLPKPSELRGICDLFPIDSQTKASVGVGDRGAFYVYCYIYNDAGLIDAVRAFSKGWLQEADYRLHYGIDGAMRKITIGNSIIWEAT
;
A
#
# COMPACT_ATOMS: atom_id res chain seq x y z
N MET A 1 17.78 -0.38 10.58
CA MET A 1 17.63 -1.73 11.19
C MET A 1 16.42 -2.37 10.55
N ILE A 2 16.54 -3.61 10.05
CA ILE A 2 15.39 -4.36 9.53
C ILE A 2 14.56 -4.77 10.74
N GLU A 3 13.34 -4.30 10.85
CA GLU A 3 12.42 -4.81 11.87
C GLU A 3 12.02 -6.23 11.48
N ASP A 4 12.24 -7.17 12.38
CA ASP A 4 11.67 -8.50 12.22
C ASP A 4 10.15 -8.40 12.25
N CYS A 5 9.47 -9.04 11.29
CA CYS A 5 8.01 -8.98 11.22
C CYS A 5 7.35 -10.00 12.16
N LEU A 6 8.11 -10.99 12.66
CA LEU A 6 7.58 -12.06 13.51
C LEU A 6 6.89 -11.55 14.78
N PRO A 7 7.45 -10.60 15.55
CA PRO A 7 6.76 -10.06 16.73
C PRO A 7 5.40 -9.43 16.38
N ILE A 8 5.33 -8.71 15.25
CA ILE A 8 4.08 -8.10 14.78
C ILE A 8 3.06 -9.17 14.40
N VAL A 9 3.48 -10.23 13.70
CA VAL A 9 2.61 -11.36 13.33
C VAL A 9 1.98 -12.00 14.56
N GLU A 10 2.73 -12.16 15.65
CA GLU A 10 2.26 -12.73 16.91
C GLU A 10 1.28 -11.81 17.66
N GLU A 11 1.41 -10.49 17.48
CA GLU A 11 0.51 -9.50 18.08
C GLU A 11 -0.82 -9.34 17.34
N VAL A 12 -0.87 -9.65 16.03
CA VAL A 12 -2.08 -9.52 15.20
C VAL A 12 -3.26 -10.27 15.82
N LYS A 13 -4.38 -9.56 16.01
CA LYS A 13 -5.62 -10.13 16.57
C LYS A 13 -6.66 -10.45 15.51
N GLU A 14 -6.60 -9.78 14.36
CA GLU A 14 -7.52 -10.01 13.25
C GLU A 14 -6.74 -10.05 11.93
N TRP A 15 -7.02 -11.09 11.12
CA TRP A 15 -6.53 -11.20 9.75
C TRP A 15 -7.69 -11.05 8.77
N LYS A 16 -7.54 -10.15 7.80
CA LYS A 16 -8.43 -10.02 6.63
C LYS A 16 -7.69 -10.46 5.38
N TYR A 17 -8.43 -10.92 4.37
CA TYR A 17 -7.84 -11.49 3.17
C TYR A 17 -8.46 -10.93 1.89
N SER A 18 -7.66 -10.82 0.84
CA SER A 18 -8.14 -10.44 -0.51
C SER A 18 -7.24 -11.01 -1.61
N LYS A 19 -7.79 -11.13 -2.83
CA LYS A 19 -7.00 -11.50 -4.03
C LYS A 19 -6.11 -10.38 -4.55
N LYS A 20 -6.38 -9.14 -4.18
CA LYS A 20 -5.57 -7.98 -4.54
C LYS A 20 -5.17 -7.22 -3.29
N GLN A 21 -4.17 -6.37 -3.39
CA GLN A 21 -3.87 -5.41 -2.32
C GLN A 21 -5.12 -4.54 -2.09
N TYR A 22 -5.70 -4.63 -0.90
CA TYR A 22 -6.98 -3.98 -0.58
C TYR A 22 -6.76 -2.88 0.45
N PHE A 23 -6.14 -3.21 1.56
CA PHE A 23 -5.76 -2.24 2.57
C PHE A 23 -4.38 -1.68 2.21
N THR A 24 -4.37 -0.39 1.94
CA THR A 24 -3.16 0.41 1.79
C THR A 24 -3.32 1.67 2.61
N PRO A 25 -2.29 2.10 3.34
CA PRO A 25 -2.34 3.36 4.05
C PRO A 25 -2.12 4.58 3.12
N LEU A 26 -1.69 4.37 1.87
CA LEU A 26 -1.51 5.44 0.89
C LEU A 26 -2.83 5.74 0.15
N PRO A 27 -3.22 7.02 0.00
CA PRO A 27 -4.44 7.37 -0.71
C PRO A 27 -4.39 6.92 -2.18
N PHE A 28 -5.44 6.21 -2.60
CA PHE A 28 -5.70 5.83 -4.00
C PHE A 28 -4.55 5.10 -4.71
N GLU A 29 -3.66 4.42 -3.98
CA GLU A 29 -2.46 3.76 -4.55
C GLU A 29 -2.79 2.84 -5.73
N ASN A 30 -3.82 1.99 -5.57
CA ASN A 30 -4.25 1.06 -6.61
C ASN A 30 -4.86 1.81 -7.80
N GLU A 31 -5.72 2.78 -7.55
CA GLU A 31 -6.45 3.53 -8.57
C GLU A 31 -5.54 4.44 -9.39
N LEU A 32 -4.52 5.04 -8.77
CA LEU A 32 -3.47 5.79 -9.49
C LEU A 32 -2.66 4.90 -10.44
N GLY A 33 -2.57 3.59 -10.14
CA GLY A 33 -2.03 2.57 -11.04
C GLY A 33 -3.04 2.00 -12.05
N GLY A 34 -4.29 2.47 -12.07
CA GLY A 34 -5.36 1.98 -12.93
C GLY A 34 -5.97 0.64 -12.48
N TYR A 35 -5.72 0.21 -11.24
CA TYR A 35 -6.21 -1.06 -10.72
C TYR A 35 -7.49 -0.86 -9.90
N SER A 36 -8.44 -1.80 -10.04
CA SER A 36 -9.57 -1.90 -9.11
C SER A 36 -9.13 -2.44 -7.75
N ARG A 37 -9.67 -1.86 -6.67
CA ARG A 37 -9.58 -2.48 -5.34
C ARG A 37 -10.19 -3.88 -5.43
N GLY A 38 -9.51 -4.86 -4.83
CA GLY A 38 -10.02 -6.22 -4.73
C GLY A 38 -11.30 -6.29 -3.88
N ASN A 39 -11.76 -7.50 -3.56
CA ASN A 39 -12.82 -7.71 -2.58
C ASN A 39 -12.27 -8.43 -1.37
N ILE A 40 -12.80 -8.10 -0.18
CA ILE A 40 -12.50 -8.86 1.04
C ILE A 40 -13.16 -10.22 0.96
N ILE A 41 -12.38 -11.25 1.24
CA ILE A 41 -12.80 -12.63 1.24
C ILE A 41 -13.33 -12.97 2.64
N LYS A 42 -14.56 -13.48 2.70
CA LYS A 42 -15.19 -13.94 3.95
C LYS A 42 -14.77 -15.35 4.39
N ARG A 43 -14.06 -16.07 3.51
CA ARG A 43 -13.52 -17.41 3.82
C ARG A 43 -12.57 -17.31 5.01
N LYS A 44 -12.74 -18.24 5.95
CA LYS A 44 -11.79 -18.47 7.04
C LYS A 44 -10.70 -19.41 6.56
N TYR A 45 -9.47 -19.13 6.97
CA TYR A 45 -8.31 -19.99 6.79
C TYR A 45 -7.84 -20.43 8.17
N GLU A 46 -7.23 -21.61 8.27
CA GLU A 46 -6.67 -22.15 9.51
C GLU A 46 -5.47 -21.31 9.98
N SER A 47 -4.73 -20.75 9.03
CA SER A 47 -3.65 -19.80 9.26
C SER A 47 -3.57 -18.81 8.10
N PHE A 48 -2.91 -17.67 8.33
CA PHE A 48 -2.66 -16.76 7.22
C PHE A 48 -1.70 -17.38 6.19
N ASP A 49 -0.77 -18.26 6.60
CA ASP A 49 0.10 -19.02 5.68
C ASP A 49 -0.72 -19.85 4.67
N GLU A 50 -1.80 -20.50 5.11
CA GLU A 50 -2.74 -21.19 4.21
C GLU A 50 -3.38 -20.19 3.22
N ALA A 51 -3.76 -19.00 3.69
CA ALA A 51 -4.33 -17.95 2.84
C ALA A 51 -3.33 -17.48 1.78
N LEU A 52 -2.05 -17.30 2.14
CA LEU A 52 -0.99 -16.89 1.21
C LEU A 52 -0.78 -17.93 0.10
N LEU A 53 -0.75 -19.22 0.45
CA LEU A 53 -0.62 -20.32 -0.50
C LEU A 53 -1.82 -20.46 -1.44
N ASN A 54 -3.00 -20.04 -0.98
CA ASN A 54 -4.21 -19.94 -1.81
C ASN A 54 -4.22 -18.67 -2.68
N GLY A 55 -3.10 -17.94 -2.79
CA GLY A 55 -2.96 -16.79 -3.65
C GLY A 55 -3.66 -15.54 -3.11
N ASN A 56 -3.72 -15.36 -1.79
CA ASN A 56 -4.37 -14.20 -1.16
C ASN A 56 -3.36 -13.34 -0.41
N TYR A 57 -3.56 -12.04 -0.44
CA TYR A 57 -2.96 -11.11 0.51
C TYR A 57 -3.55 -11.35 1.89
N ALA A 58 -2.70 -11.26 2.91
CA ALA A 58 -3.10 -11.26 4.31
C ALA A 58 -2.83 -9.88 4.92
N PHE A 59 -3.85 -9.30 5.56
CA PHE A 59 -3.78 -7.98 6.19
C PHE A 59 -4.03 -8.15 7.69
N GLY A 60 -3.02 -7.86 8.49
CA GLY A 60 -3.04 -8.03 9.94
C GLY A 60 -3.35 -6.73 10.66
N PHE A 61 -4.26 -6.81 11.62
CA PHE A 61 -4.73 -5.69 12.42
C PHE A 61 -4.41 -5.86 13.91
N ILE A 62 -3.97 -4.78 14.53
CA ILE A 62 -3.72 -4.66 15.97
C ILE A 62 -4.51 -3.44 16.45
N GLN A 63 -5.45 -3.64 17.38
CA GLN A 63 -6.34 -2.57 17.89
C GLN A 63 -7.02 -1.80 16.75
N ASP A 64 -7.62 -2.52 15.78
CA ASP A 64 -8.28 -1.96 14.58
C ASP A 64 -7.37 -1.17 13.61
N HIS A 65 -6.07 -1.07 13.90
CA HIS A 65 -5.10 -0.47 13.00
C HIS A 65 -4.45 -1.52 12.09
N HIS A 66 -4.40 -1.24 10.79
CA HIS A 66 -3.69 -2.08 9.83
C HIS A 66 -2.17 -1.94 10.03
N ARG A 67 -1.49 -3.01 10.44
CA ARG A 67 -0.06 -2.97 10.81
C ARG A 67 0.84 -3.75 9.88
N ILE A 68 0.30 -4.75 9.19
CA ILE A 68 1.10 -5.64 8.33
C ILE A 68 0.29 -6.11 7.13
N THR A 69 0.86 -6.00 5.95
CA THR A 69 0.42 -6.73 4.75
C THR A 69 1.45 -7.79 4.42
N ILE A 70 1.00 -9.00 4.10
CA ILE A 70 1.84 -10.06 3.54
C ILE A 70 1.27 -10.46 2.18
N ALA A 71 2.10 -10.41 1.14
CA ALA A 71 1.70 -10.74 -0.22
C ALA A 71 1.53 -12.26 -0.41
N PRO A 72 0.74 -12.70 -1.42
CA PRO A 72 0.58 -14.10 -1.75
C PRO A 72 1.92 -14.83 -1.96
N ALA A 73 1.97 -16.09 -1.53
CA ALA A 73 3.16 -16.93 -1.65
C ALA A 73 2.90 -18.08 -2.64
N PRO A 74 3.62 -18.19 -3.76
CA PRO A 74 3.33 -19.21 -4.78
C PRO A 74 3.66 -20.64 -4.33
N THR A 75 4.58 -20.80 -3.37
CA THR A 75 4.96 -22.10 -2.80
C THR A 75 5.27 -21.96 -1.31
N PRO A 76 5.21 -23.05 -0.53
CA PRO A 76 5.53 -23.02 0.91
C PRO A 76 6.95 -22.54 1.25
N ASN A 77 7.88 -22.61 0.30
CA ASN A 77 9.27 -22.16 0.49
C ASN A 77 9.51 -20.74 -0.03
N SER A 78 8.47 -20.08 -0.55
CA SER A 78 8.59 -18.68 -0.98
C SER A 78 8.85 -17.81 0.24
N PRO A 79 9.73 -16.80 0.14
CA PRO A 79 9.84 -15.83 1.20
C PRO A 79 8.53 -15.06 1.35
N TRP A 80 8.30 -14.52 2.54
CA TRP A 80 7.24 -13.55 2.70
C TRP A 80 7.68 -12.20 2.20
N GLU A 81 6.87 -11.59 1.34
CA GLU A 81 6.95 -10.18 1.00
C GLU A 81 6.02 -9.42 1.95
N VAL A 82 6.62 -8.57 2.79
CA VAL A 82 5.96 -7.95 3.93
C VAL A 82 6.04 -6.43 3.81
N SER A 83 4.89 -5.77 4.00
CA SER A 83 4.79 -4.33 4.23
C SER A 83 4.39 -4.09 5.67
N LEU A 84 5.28 -3.49 6.46
CA LEU A 84 4.99 -3.07 7.84
C LEU A 84 4.56 -1.60 7.84
N HIS A 85 3.46 -1.31 8.54
CA HIS A 85 2.87 0.02 8.62
C HIS A 85 3.00 0.58 10.04
N SER A 86 3.49 1.82 10.10
CA SER A 86 3.60 2.60 11.32
C SER A 86 3.01 3.99 11.10
N VAL A 87 2.28 4.47 12.10
CA VAL A 87 1.72 5.82 12.12
C VAL A 87 2.35 6.55 13.29
N ILE A 88 2.94 7.72 13.03
CA ILE A 88 3.59 8.57 14.02
C ILE A 88 3.05 9.98 13.84
N GLY A 89 2.07 10.35 14.67
CA GLY A 89 1.32 11.60 14.45
C GLY A 89 0.58 11.56 13.11
N ASP A 90 0.83 12.55 12.26
CA ASP A 90 0.23 12.67 10.91
C ASP A 90 1.06 11.98 9.81
N GLU A 91 2.17 11.34 10.19
CA GLU A 91 3.06 10.63 9.27
C GLU A 91 2.76 9.13 9.24
N ILE A 92 2.85 8.56 8.05
CA ILE A 92 2.75 7.12 7.83
C ILE A 92 4.08 6.66 7.24
N ARG A 93 4.70 5.68 7.89
CA ARG A 93 5.88 4.99 7.36
C ARG A 93 5.55 3.55 7.02
N ILE A 94 5.96 3.14 5.82
CA ILE A 94 5.82 1.79 5.27
C ILE A 94 7.21 1.24 5.02
N LYS A 95 7.50 0.04 5.55
CA LYS A 95 8.74 -0.69 5.26
C LYS A 95 8.40 -1.95 4.47
N HIS A 96 8.99 -2.08 3.28
CA HIS A 96 8.85 -3.27 2.44
C HIS A 96 10.06 -4.17 2.62
N SER A 97 9.83 -5.44 2.92
CA SER A 97 10.89 -6.39 3.26
C SER A 97 10.56 -7.81 2.79
N VAL A 98 11.60 -8.62 2.68
CA VAL A 98 11.52 -10.03 2.29
C VAL A 98 12.05 -10.87 3.44
N HIS A 99 11.24 -11.81 3.95
CA HIS A 99 11.60 -12.69 5.07
C HIS A 99 11.71 -14.15 4.63
N HIS A 100 12.90 -14.73 4.76
CA HIS A 100 13.23 -16.08 4.31
C HIS A 100 13.08 -17.13 5.43
N ARG A 101 11.87 -17.33 5.96
CA ARG A 101 11.66 -18.17 7.18
C ARG A 101 12.11 -19.64 7.07
N ARG A 102 12.18 -20.20 5.86
CA ARG A 102 12.51 -21.62 5.62
C ARG A 102 13.89 -21.83 5.01
N LEU A 103 14.68 -20.77 4.88
CA LEU A 103 16.03 -20.81 4.34
C LEU A 103 16.96 -20.14 5.35
N PRO A 104 18.24 -20.56 5.44
CA PRO A 104 19.23 -19.90 6.30
C PRO A 104 19.72 -18.60 5.65
N LYS A 105 18.79 -17.71 5.28
CA LYS A 105 19.04 -16.45 4.60
C LYS A 105 18.46 -15.31 5.44
N PRO A 106 19.21 -14.22 5.68
CA PRO A 106 18.70 -13.10 6.44
C PRO A 106 17.53 -12.42 5.73
N SER A 107 16.65 -11.79 6.52
CA SER A 107 15.62 -10.91 5.99
C SER A 107 16.25 -9.68 5.33
N GLU A 108 15.58 -9.14 4.31
CA GLU A 108 16.11 -8.05 3.50
C GLU A 108 15.09 -6.92 3.41
N LEU A 109 15.50 -5.71 3.80
CA LEU A 109 14.71 -4.51 3.53
C LEU A 109 14.84 -4.15 2.05
N ARG A 110 13.71 -4.03 1.36
CA ARG A 110 13.62 -3.73 -0.07
C ARG A 110 13.24 -2.29 -0.35
N GLY A 111 12.55 -1.63 0.57
CA GLY A 111 12.23 -0.23 0.42
C GLY A 111 11.58 0.36 1.66
N ILE A 112 11.54 1.68 1.69
CA ILE A 112 10.84 2.49 2.70
C ILE A 112 10.06 3.56 1.96
N CYS A 113 8.86 3.82 2.43
CA CYS A 113 8.06 4.96 2.02
C CYS A 113 7.56 5.72 3.25
N ASP A 114 7.57 7.05 3.16
CA ASP A 114 6.95 7.95 4.13
C ASP A 114 5.89 8.81 3.45
N LEU A 115 4.69 8.89 4.03
CA LEU A 115 3.67 9.89 3.74
C LEU A 115 3.63 10.90 4.88
N PHE A 116 3.84 12.18 4.58
CA PHE A 116 3.93 13.24 5.59
C PHE A 116 3.34 14.56 5.06
N PRO A 117 2.86 15.45 5.94
CA PRO A 117 2.39 16.77 5.53
C PRO A 117 3.56 17.65 5.07
N ILE A 118 3.32 18.40 4.00
CA ILE A 118 4.22 19.49 3.55
C ILE A 118 3.68 20.83 4.06
N ASP A 119 2.36 21.01 3.99
CA ASP A 119 1.63 22.17 4.47
C ASP A 119 0.17 21.77 4.79
N SER A 120 -0.71 22.74 5.01
CA SER A 120 -2.11 22.52 5.37
C SER A 120 -2.97 21.84 4.29
N GLN A 121 -2.56 21.90 3.02
CA GLN A 121 -3.30 21.36 1.88
C GLN A 121 -2.52 20.31 1.10
N THR A 122 -1.30 19.99 1.53
CA THR A 122 -0.40 19.14 0.75
C THR A 122 0.24 18.07 1.62
N LYS A 123 0.18 16.82 1.14
CA LYS A 123 0.97 15.70 1.70
C LYS A 123 1.87 15.12 0.63
N ALA A 124 3.08 14.72 0.99
CA ALA A 124 3.99 14.02 0.09
C ALA A 124 4.18 12.58 0.55
N SER A 125 4.10 11.64 -0.39
CA SER A 125 4.57 10.28 -0.24
C SER A 125 5.88 10.11 -1.00
N VAL A 126 6.94 9.78 -0.30
CA VAL A 126 8.28 9.58 -0.87
C VAL A 126 8.75 8.17 -0.57
N GLY A 127 9.01 7.41 -1.61
CA GLY A 127 9.49 6.04 -1.52
C GLY A 127 10.88 5.88 -2.12
N VAL A 128 11.72 5.08 -1.46
CA VAL A 128 12.99 4.60 -1.99
C VAL A 128 13.06 3.10 -1.87
N GLY A 129 13.62 2.46 -2.89
CA GLY A 129 13.72 1.01 -2.98
C GLY A 129 15.09 0.53 -3.46
N ASP A 130 15.17 -0.77 -3.71
CA ASP A 130 16.38 -1.38 -4.22
C ASP A 130 16.77 -0.85 -5.62
N ARG A 131 18.06 -1.03 -5.96
CA ARG A 131 18.62 -0.63 -7.27
C ARG A 131 18.33 0.82 -7.65
N GLY A 132 18.24 1.70 -6.64
CA GLY A 132 17.97 3.12 -6.78
C GLY A 132 16.55 3.44 -7.26
N ALA A 133 15.59 2.53 -7.11
CA ALA A 133 14.18 2.82 -7.35
C ALA A 133 13.71 3.93 -6.40
N PHE A 134 12.89 4.85 -6.90
CA PHE A 134 12.26 5.87 -6.09
C PHE A 134 10.93 6.31 -6.72
N TYR A 135 10.09 6.90 -5.89
CA TYR A 135 8.93 7.67 -6.32
C TYR A 135 8.67 8.85 -5.38
N VAL A 136 7.99 9.86 -5.90
CA VAL A 136 7.49 11.02 -5.16
C VAL A 136 6.09 11.31 -5.65
N TYR A 137 5.11 11.26 -4.74
CA TYR A 137 3.70 11.54 -5.00
C TYR A 137 3.27 12.68 -4.09
N CYS A 138 2.78 13.77 -4.66
CA CYS A 138 2.34 14.94 -3.94
C CYS A 138 0.81 15.03 -4.06
N TYR A 139 0.12 14.79 -2.94
CA TYR A 139 -1.32 14.82 -2.82
C TYR A 139 -1.77 16.23 -2.43
N ILE A 140 -2.58 16.86 -3.29
CA ILE A 140 -3.08 18.21 -3.12
C ILE A 140 -4.56 18.12 -2.76
N TYR A 141 -4.91 18.66 -1.60
CA TYR A 141 -6.25 18.61 -1.02
C TYR A 141 -6.99 19.93 -1.25
N ASN A 142 -8.29 19.84 -1.52
CA ASN A 142 -9.17 21.00 -1.57
C ASN A 142 -9.68 21.39 -0.17
N ASP A 143 -10.44 22.49 -0.07
CA ASP A 143 -10.98 23.00 1.19
C ASP A 143 -11.96 22.05 1.89
N ALA A 144 -12.50 21.06 1.16
CA ALA A 144 -13.35 20.00 1.71
C ALA A 144 -12.53 18.80 2.24
N GLY A 145 -11.20 18.85 2.18
CA GLY A 145 -10.31 17.77 2.62
C GLY A 145 -10.25 16.58 1.66
N LEU A 146 -10.74 16.73 0.42
CA LEU A 146 -10.64 15.72 -0.63
C LEU A 146 -9.40 15.97 -1.49
N ILE A 147 -8.76 14.91 -1.98
CA ILE A 147 -7.61 15.03 -2.88
C ILE A 147 -8.12 15.48 -4.25
N ASP A 148 -7.77 16.70 -4.67
CA ASP A 148 -8.12 17.25 -5.98
C ASP A 148 -7.16 16.77 -7.07
N ALA A 149 -5.86 16.73 -6.73
CA ALA A 149 -4.81 16.35 -7.66
C ALA A 149 -3.69 15.56 -6.98
N VAL A 150 -3.00 14.74 -7.79
CA VAL A 150 -1.75 14.09 -7.38
C VAL A 150 -0.69 14.37 -8.44
N ARG A 151 0.40 15.01 -8.05
CA ARG A 151 1.59 15.16 -8.90
C ARG A 151 2.57 14.05 -8.57
N ALA A 152 2.94 13.25 -9.56
CA ALA A 152 3.77 12.08 -9.33
C ALA A 152 4.96 12.05 -10.26
N PHE A 153 6.10 11.63 -9.73
CA PHE A 153 7.28 11.30 -10.50
C PHE A 153 7.94 10.07 -9.92
N SER A 154 8.52 9.24 -10.78
CA SER A 154 9.24 8.06 -10.33
C SER A 154 10.39 7.73 -11.26
N LYS A 155 11.28 6.86 -10.80
CA LYS A 155 12.41 6.43 -11.62
C LYS A 155 11.95 5.85 -12.96
N GLY A 156 12.52 6.38 -14.05
CA GLY A 156 12.26 5.92 -15.41
C GLY A 156 11.09 6.63 -16.09
N TRP A 157 10.37 7.50 -15.39
CA TRP A 157 9.38 8.37 -16.02
C TRP A 157 10.08 9.52 -16.73
N LEU A 158 9.61 9.85 -17.94
CA LEU A 158 10.17 10.95 -18.73
C LEU A 158 9.65 12.33 -18.26
N GLN A 159 8.50 12.35 -17.60
CA GLN A 159 7.82 13.54 -17.17
C GLN A 159 7.00 13.26 -15.90
N GLU A 160 6.67 14.33 -15.19
CA GLU A 160 5.69 14.31 -14.10
C GLU A 160 4.30 13.92 -14.66
N ALA A 161 3.57 13.13 -13.88
CA ALA A 161 2.14 12.89 -14.10
C ALA A 161 1.32 13.82 -13.21
N ASP A 162 0.32 14.49 -13.79
CA ASP A 162 -0.69 15.27 -13.07
C ASP A 162 -2.01 14.49 -13.12
N TYR A 163 -2.29 13.75 -12.06
CA TYR A 163 -3.54 13.04 -11.88
C TYR A 163 -4.61 13.98 -11.33
N ARG A 164 -5.82 13.92 -11.91
CA ARG A 164 -7.01 14.63 -11.43
C ARG A 164 -8.07 13.66 -10.96
N LEU A 165 -8.57 13.88 -9.75
CA LEU A 165 -9.55 13.04 -9.11
C LEU A 165 -10.93 13.70 -9.21
N HIS A 166 -11.92 12.92 -9.66
CA HIS A 166 -13.27 13.41 -9.90
C HIS A 166 -14.23 12.67 -8.96
N TYR A 167 -15.02 13.43 -8.21
CA TYR A 167 -15.93 12.91 -7.20
C TYR A 167 -17.39 13.11 -7.62
N GLY A 168 -18.27 12.20 -7.18
CA GLY A 168 -19.71 12.36 -7.31
C GLY A 168 -20.28 13.35 -6.29
N ILE A 169 -21.57 13.66 -6.40
CA ILE A 169 -22.29 14.52 -5.45
C ILE A 169 -22.31 13.94 -4.02
N ASP A 170 -22.13 12.64 -3.89
CA ASP A 170 -22.02 11.89 -2.63
C ASP A 170 -20.61 11.93 -2.02
N GLY A 171 -19.67 12.62 -2.67
CA GLY A 171 -18.26 12.67 -2.25
C GLY A 171 -17.47 11.40 -2.56
N ALA A 172 -18.07 10.39 -3.22
CA ALA A 172 -17.35 9.19 -3.62
C ALA A 172 -16.48 9.46 -4.85
N MET A 173 -15.22 9.02 -4.83
CA MET A 173 -14.34 9.11 -6.00
C MET A 173 -14.90 8.23 -7.13
N ARG A 174 -15.11 8.84 -8.31
CA ARG A 174 -15.67 8.16 -9.49
C ARG A 174 -14.65 7.92 -10.58
N LYS A 175 -13.65 8.80 -10.71
CA LYS A 175 -12.71 8.75 -11.84
C LYS A 175 -11.38 9.39 -11.51
N ILE A 176 -10.30 8.88 -12.11
CA ILE A 176 -8.97 9.50 -12.13
C ILE A 176 -8.54 9.69 -13.58
N THR A 177 -8.01 10.88 -13.92
CA THR A 177 -7.53 11.22 -15.27
C THR A 177 -6.12 11.77 -15.27
N ILE A 178 -5.37 11.57 -16.36
CA ILE A 178 -4.18 12.36 -16.71
C ILE A 178 -4.46 13.04 -18.05
N GLY A 179 -4.51 14.37 -18.07
CA GLY A 179 -4.99 15.12 -19.24
C GLY A 179 -6.38 14.64 -19.67
N ASN A 180 -6.51 14.18 -20.91
CA ASN A 180 -7.77 13.66 -21.45
C ASN A 180 -7.95 12.14 -21.29
N SER A 181 -6.97 11.45 -20.71
CA SER A 181 -6.98 9.99 -20.56
C SER A 181 -7.57 9.58 -19.22
N ILE A 182 -8.45 8.59 -19.22
CA ILE A 182 -8.97 7.96 -18.01
C ILE A 182 -7.96 6.91 -17.56
N ILE A 183 -7.48 7.04 -16.32
CA ILE A 183 -6.59 6.06 -15.67
C ILE A 183 -7.41 5.03 -14.92
N TRP A 184 -8.45 5.48 -14.24
CA TRP A 184 -9.32 4.64 -13.43
C TRP A 184 -10.72 5.21 -13.41
N GLU A 185 -11.72 4.33 -13.41
CA GLU A 185 -13.14 4.68 -13.25
C GLU A 185 -13.82 3.65 -12.38
N ALA A 186 -14.70 4.11 -11.49
CA ALA A 186 -15.50 3.25 -10.63
C ALA A 186 -16.45 2.40 -11.49
N THR A 187 -16.40 1.09 -11.30
CA THR A 187 -17.35 0.12 -11.89
C THR A 187 -18.60 -0.02 -11.07
#